data_AF-M7T7I8-F1
#
_entry.id   AF-M7T7I8-F1
#
_cell.length_a   1.000
_cell.length_b   1.000
_cell.length_c   1.000
_cell.angle_alpha   90.00
_cell.angle_beta   90.00
_cell.angle_gamma   90.00
#
_symmetry.space_group_name_H-M   'P 1'
#
loop_
_entity.id
_entity.type
_entity.pdbx_description
1 polymer ?
#
loop_
_entity_poly.entity_id
_entity_poly.type
_entity_poly.pdbx_seq_one_letter_code
_entity_poly.pdbx_strand_id
1 'polypeptide(L)'
;MTPIAITATALFAALAMGDGSYLAAFDSNGVSTIEFTPFNEALGDITCSGRAGYIPDIDAANVQAAKNAEAHGYYNAKAWGWVFVGGEVSFFCNGGANTLKYSDLISFQTAVSGACGQGGYGYDICGSPCGVNDLGVGRTFRGDHFCTKSFTGL
;
A
#
# COMPACT_ATOMS: atom_id res chain seq x y z
N MET A 1 -28.36 -12.48 11.78
CA MET A 1 -27.09 -12.33 11.02
C MET A 1 -26.15 -13.40 11.51
N THR A 2 -26.00 -14.47 10.75
CA THR A 2 -25.02 -15.54 11.02
C THR A 2 -23.64 -15.06 10.54
N PRO A 3 -22.56 -15.24 11.32
CA PRO A 3 -21.23 -14.92 10.84
C PRO A 3 -20.88 -15.84 9.66
N ILE A 4 -20.45 -15.25 8.54
CA ILE A 4 -19.90 -15.98 7.40
C ILE A 4 -18.52 -16.48 7.83
N ALA A 5 -18.44 -17.76 8.20
CA ALA A 5 -17.17 -18.41 8.49
C ALA A 5 -16.43 -18.63 7.16
N ILE A 6 -15.33 -17.91 6.95
CA ILE A 6 -14.34 -18.28 5.94
C ILE A 6 -13.85 -19.67 6.35
N THR A 7 -14.16 -20.70 5.56
CA THR A 7 -13.73 -22.06 5.86
C THR A 7 -12.21 -22.12 5.77
N ALA A 8 -11.56 -22.80 6.71
CA ALA A 8 -10.10 -22.86 6.81
C ALA A 8 -9.43 -23.24 5.47
N THR A 9 -10.07 -24.08 4.66
CA THR A 9 -9.62 -24.51 3.34
C THR A 9 -9.42 -23.35 2.35
N ALA A 10 -10.28 -22.32 2.37
CA ALA A 10 -10.16 -21.15 1.50
C ALA A 10 -8.97 -20.27 1.88
N LEU A 11 -8.68 -20.16 3.18
CA LEU A 11 -7.51 -19.43 3.70
C LEU A 11 -6.20 -20.13 3.33
N PHE A 12 -6.16 -21.47 3.42
CA PHE A 12 -4.97 -22.24 3.02
C PHE A 12 -4.70 -22.18 1.51
N ALA A 13 -5.75 -22.18 0.68
CA ALA A 13 -5.60 -22.02 -0.77
C ALA A 13 -5.04 -20.63 -1.12
N ALA A 14 -5.55 -19.57 -0.47
CA ALA A 14 -5.03 -18.22 -0.63
C ALA A 14 -3.54 -18.13 -0.25
N LEU A 15 -3.15 -18.60 0.94
CA LEU A 15 -1.75 -18.57 1.39
C LEU A 15 -0.78 -19.32 0.47
N ALA A 16 -1.26 -20.28 -0.33
CA ALA A 16 -0.44 -21.02 -1.29
C ALA A 16 -0.18 -20.27 -2.61
N MET A 17 -0.90 -19.17 -2.89
CA MET A 17 -0.79 -18.41 -4.14
C MET A 17 0.34 -17.35 -4.12
N GLY A 18 0.92 -17.08 -2.95
CA GLY A 18 2.05 -16.16 -2.78
C GLY A 18 1.67 -14.84 -2.12
N ASP A 19 2.53 -13.84 -2.20
CA ASP A 19 2.20 -12.49 -1.72
C ASP A 19 1.32 -11.78 -2.76
N GLY A 20 0.26 -11.10 -2.30
CA GLY A 20 -0.68 -10.39 -3.18
C GLY A 20 -1.99 -10.01 -2.48
N SER A 21 -2.90 -9.40 -3.24
CA SER A 21 -4.24 -9.07 -2.76
C SER A 21 -5.20 -10.23 -2.99
N TYR A 22 -6.06 -10.49 -2.00
CA TYR A 22 -7.07 -11.55 -2.05
C TYR A 22 -8.46 -10.95 -1.84
N LEU A 23 -9.33 -11.09 -2.84
CA LEU A 23 -10.74 -10.75 -2.72
C LEU A 23 -11.57 -12.03 -2.67
N ALA A 24 -12.20 -12.30 -1.53
CA ALA A 24 -13.12 -13.43 -1.39
C ALA A 24 -14.57 -12.93 -1.50
N ALA A 25 -15.31 -13.42 -2.49
CA ALA A 25 -16.75 -13.23 -2.62
C ALA A 25 -17.49 -14.54 -2.36
N PHE A 26 -18.62 -14.47 -1.66
CA PHE A 26 -19.46 -15.62 -1.32
C PHE A 26 -20.82 -15.46 -1.98
N ASP A 27 -21.29 -16.50 -2.68
CA ASP A 27 -22.65 -16.52 -3.24
C ASP A 27 -23.70 -16.87 -2.16
N SER A 28 -24.98 -16.84 -2.55
CA SER A 28 -26.10 -17.20 -1.66
C SER A 28 -26.09 -18.66 -1.21
N ASN A 29 -25.25 -19.51 -1.81
CA ASN A 29 -25.10 -20.92 -1.50
C ASN A 29 -23.86 -21.19 -0.62
N GLY A 30 -23.11 -20.15 -0.24
CA GLY A 30 -21.88 -20.26 0.55
C GLY A 30 -20.66 -20.72 -0.25
N VAL A 31 -20.72 -20.69 -1.59
CA VAL A 31 -19.58 -20.98 -2.47
C VAL A 31 -18.69 -19.74 -2.55
N SER A 32 -17.39 -19.91 -2.32
CA SER A 32 -16.41 -18.83 -2.38
C SER A 32 -15.73 -18.76 -3.75
N THR A 33 -15.68 -17.57 -4.34
CA THR A 33 -14.72 -17.23 -5.40
C THR A 33 -13.59 -16.39 -4.80
N ILE A 34 -12.34 -16.83 -4.99
CA ILE A 34 -11.15 -16.09 -4.58
C ILE A 34 -10.53 -15.49 -5.84
N GLU A 35 -10.50 -14.17 -5.91
CA GLU A 35 -9.71 -13.44 -6.89
C GLU A 35 -8.36 -13.09 -6.26
N PHE A 36 -7.28 -13.49 -6.91
CA PHE A 36 -5.92 -13.18 -6.50
C PHE A 36 -5.33 -12.18 -7.48
N THR A 37 -4.82 -11.07 -6.95
CA THR A 37 -3.99 -10.14 -7.71
C THR A 37 -2.55 -10.33 -7.26
N PRO A 38 -1.69 -10.92 -8.10
CA PRO A 38 -0.28 -11.10 -7.79
C PRO A 38 0.35 -9.76 -7.44
N PHE A 39 1.22 -9.78 -6.42
CA PHE A 39 1.87 -8.57 -5.96
C PHE A 39 2.63 -7.81 -7.06
N ASN A 40 3.24 -8.54 -8.00
CA ASN A 40 3.96 -7.99 -9.16
C ASN A 40 3.04 -7.37 -10.24
N GLU A 41 1.75 -7.68 -10.21
CA GLU A 41 0.74 -7.10 -11.11
C GLU A 41 -0.04 -5.94 -10.45
N ALA A 42 0.08 -5.79 -9.12
CA ALA A 42 -0.37 -4.62 -8.38
C ALA A 42 0.65 -3.47 -8.36
N LEU A 43 1.86 -3.68 -8.92
CA LEU A 43 2.94 -2.72 -8.90
C LEU A 43 2.68 -1.57 -9.86
N GLY A 44 2.88 -0.36 -9.35
CA GLY A 44 3.03 0.83 -10.18
C GLY A 44 4.47 0.99 -10.70
N ASP A 45 4.80 2.21 -11.11
CA ASP A 45 6.16 2.60 -11.51
C ASP A 45 7.02 2.82 -10.26
N ILE A 46 7.84 1.82 -9.92
CA ILE A 46 8.70 1.86 -8.74
C ILE A 46 10.00 2.61 -9.04
N THR A 47 10.27 3.65 -8.27
CA THR A 47 11.53 4.39 -8.32
C THR A 47 12.34 4.17 -7.05
N CYS A 48 13.56 3.64 -7.20
CA CYS A 48 14.52 3.50 -6.11
C CYS A 48 15.49 4.69 -6.08
N SER A 49 15.75 5.23 -4.88
CA SER A 49 16.70 6.35 -4.71
C SER A 49 18.17 5.92 -4.69
N GLY A 50 18.45 4.63 -4.47
CA GLY A 50 19.80 4.10 -4.20
C GLY A 50 20.29 4.35 -2.76
N ARG A 51 19.46 4.88 -1.88
CA ARG A 51 19.75 5.11 -0.45
C ARG A 51 18.97 4.14 0.43
N ALA A 52 19.39 4.00 1.68
CA ALA A 52 18.74 3.15 2.66
C ALA A 52 18.77 3.76 4.07
N GLY A 53 17.82 3.31 4.90
CA GLY A 53 17.63 3.76 6.28
C GLY A 53 17.62 2.62 7.29
N TYR A 54 17.25 2.97 8.52
CA TYR A 54 17.16 2.01 9.62
C TYR A 54 15.82 1.27 9.57
N ILE A 55 15.88 -0.04 9.25
CA ILE A 55 14.69 -0.87 8.99
C ILE A 55 13.62 -0.79 10.09
N PRO A 56 13.95 -0.88 11.40
CA PRO A 56 12.91 -0.81 12.44
C PRO A 56 12.11 0.50 12.43
N ASP A 57 12.75 1.62 12.13
CA ASP A 57 12.09 2.93 12.07
C ASP A 57 11.28 3.07 10.76
N ILE A 58 11.78 2.51 9.65
CA ILE A 58 11.04 2.42 8.39
C ILE A 58 9.76 1.61 8.59
N ASP A 59 9.84 0.42 9.19
CA ASP A 59 8.70 -0.45 9.43
C ASP A 59 7.67 0.23 10.34
N ALA A 60 8.13 0.89 11.40
CA ALA A 60 7.27 1.67 12.29
C ALA A 60 6.58 2.83 11.57
N ALA A 61 7.30 3.59 10.73
CA ALA A 61 6.74 4.68 9.96
C ALA A 61 5.71 4.19 8.93
N ASN A 62 6.01 3.10 8.22
CA ASN A 62 5.13 2.48 7.23
C ASN A 62 3.81 2.02 7.86
N VAL A 63 3.89 1.25 8.96
CA VAL A 63 2.71 0.76 9.68
C VAL A 63 1.87 1.91 10.24
N GLN A 64 2.51 2.94 10.80
CA GLN A 64 1.79 4.08 11.37
C GLN A 64 1.13 4.94 10.28
N ALA A 65 1.79 5.16 9.14
CA ALA A 65 1.20 5.86 8.00
C ALA A 65 -0.04 5.12 7.47
N ALA A 66 0.05 3.79 7.31
CA ALA A 66 -1.06 2.96 6.88
C ALA A 66 -2.25 3.01 7.85
N LYS A 67 -2.00 2.92 9.16
CA LYS A 67 -3.04 3.04 10.20
C LYS A 67 -3.71 4.43 10.19
N ASN A 68 -2.92 5.48 10.04
CA ASN A 68 -3.44 6.86 10.00
C ASN A 68 -4.31 7.09 8.76
N ALA A 69 -3.87 6.60 7.61
CA ALA A 69 -4.62 6.70 6.35
C ALA A 69 -5.97 5.97 6.45
N GLU A 70 -5.97 4.73 6.96
CA GLU A 70 -7.20 3.96 7.14
C GLU A 70 -8.15 4.59 8.16
N ALA A 71 -7.63 5.08 9.28
CA ALA A 71 -8.45 5.74 10.30
C ALA A 71 -9.12 7.02 9.79
N HIS A 72 -8.48 7.74 8.87
CA HIS A 72 -9.09 8.87 8.17
C HIS A 72 -10.08 8.41 7.09
N GLY A 73 -9.77 7.31 6.40
CA GLY A 73 -10.61 6.72 5.38
C GLY A 73 -10.53 7.47 4.05
N TYR A 74 -11.52 8.32 3.77
CA TYR A 74 -11.65 8.99 2.47
C TYR A 74 -10.73 10.21 2.36
N TYR A 75 -9.97 10.26 1.27
CA TYR A 75 -9.13 11.38 0.88
C TYR A 75 -9.56 11.91 -0.48
N ASN A 76 -9.71 13.24 -0.56
CA ASN A 76 -9.89 13.93 -1.83
C ASN A 76 -8.66 13.76 -2.72
N ALA A 77 -8.86 13.95 -4.02
CA ALA A 77 -7.76 14.07 -4.96
C ALA A 77 -6.76 15.15 -4.49
N LYS A 78 -5.49 14.91 -4.74
CA LYS A 78 -4.33 15.73 -4.35
C LYS A 78 -4.03 15.82 -2.85
N ALA A 79 -4.70 15.03 -2.02
CA ALA A 79 -4.32 14.90 -0.61
C ALA A 79 -2.98 14.15 -0.46
N TRP A 80 -2.31 14.36 0.66
CA TRP A 80 -1.05 13.68 0.98
C TRP A 80 -0.90 13.57 2.49
N GLY A 81 -0.05 12.65 2.92
CA GLY A 81 0.20 12.42 4.33
C GLY A 81 1.55 11.77 4.54
N TRP A 82 2.09 11.95 5.74
CA TRP A 82 3.40 11.45 6.10
C TRP A 82 3.48 11.11 7.59
N VAL A 83 4.41 10.24 7.93
CA VAL A 83 4.77 9.90 9.31
C VAL A 83 6.28 9.88 9.43
N PHE A 84 6.80 10.44 10.53
CA PHE A 84 8.21 10.43 10.90
C PHE A 84 8.46 9.48 12.08
N VAL A 85 9.49 8.62 11.97
CA VAL A 85 10.03 7.83 13.09
C VAL A 85 11.56 7.83 12.99
N GLY A 86 12.27 8.29 14.03
CA GLY A 86 13.74 8.27 14.13
C GLY A 86 14.54 9.06 13.08
N GLY A 87 13.89 9.56 12.02
CA GLY A 87 14.51 10.20 10.85
C GLY A 87 13.97 9.67 9.52
N GLU A 88 13.32 8.50 9.58
CA GLU A 88 12.65 7.84 8.48
C GLU A 88 11.26 8.43 8.25
N VAL A 89 10.86 8.52 6.99
CA VAL A 89 9.56 9.03 6.56
C VAL A 89 8.86 7.98 5.73
N SER A 90 7.63 7.65 6.11
CA SER A 90 6.67 7.00 5.22
C SER A 90 5.68 8.06 4.73
N PHE A 91 5.36 8.07 3.44
CA PHE A 91 4.44 9.04 2.85
C PHE A 91 3.49 8.40 1.84
N PHE A 92 2.37 9.08 1.59
CA PHE A 92 1.51 8.84 0.44
C PHE A 92 1.14 10.16 -0.25
N CYS A 93 0.95 10.07 -1.57
CA CYS A 93 0.55 11.15 -2.46
C CYS A 93 -0.69 10.68 -3.24
N ASN A 94 -1.84 11.24 -2.91
CA ASN A 94 -3.11 10.85 -3.51
C ASN A 94 -3.35 11.70 -4.77
N GLY A 95 -3.08 11.21 -5.96
CA GLY A 95 -3.36 11.90 -7.22
C GLY A 95 -4.86 11.96 -7.52
N GLY A 96 -5.57 10.84 -7.36
CA GLY A 96 -7.03 10.72 -7.45
C GLY A 96 -7.72 10.68 -6.10
N ALA A 97 -9.06 10.67 -6.06
CA ALA A 97 -9.81 10.49 -4.82
C ALA A 97 -9.88 8.99 -4.44
N ASN A 98 -9.56 8.68 -3.19
CA ASN A 98 -9.46 7.29 -2.70
C ASN A 98 -9.94 7.16 -1.26
N THR A 99 -10.53 6.02 -0.93
CA THR A 99 -10.63 5.55 0.45
C THR A 99 -9.44 4.65 0.70
N LEU A 100 -8.43 5.16 1.41
CA LEU A 100 -7.18 4.46 1.62
C LEU A 100 -7.35 3.41 2.73
N LYS A 101 -7.02 2.16 2.43
CA LYS A 101 -6.99 1.07 3.41
C LYS A 101 -5.57 0.83 3.89
N TYR A 102 -5.44 0.20 5.05
CA TYR A 102 -4.14 -0.24 5.55
C TYR A 102 -3.43 -1.14 4.54
N SER A 103 -4.17 -2.07 3.92
CA SER A 103 -3.66 -3.00 2.91
C SER A 103 -3.07 -2.30 1.70
N ASP A 104 -3.63 -1.17 1.28
CA ASP A 104 -3.19 -0.48 0.06
C ASP A 104 -1.79 0.10 0.31
N LEU A 105 -1.61 0.86 1.39
CA LEU A 105 -0.32 1.46 1.72
C LEU A 105 0.76 0.41 2.00
N ILE A 106 0.43 -0.65 2.74
CA ILE A 106 1.40 -1.73 3.00
C ILE A 106 1.78 -2.46 1.73
N SER A 107 0.86 -2.66 0.80
CA SER A 107 1.18 -3.29 -0.48
C SER A 107 2.21 -2.48 -1.24
N PHE A 108 2.03 -1.17 -1.38
CA PHE A 108 3.03 -0.33 -2.06
C PHE A 108 4.38 -0.30 -1.30
N GLN A 109 4.39 -0.31 0.03
CA GLN A 109 5.64 -0.34 0.81
C GLN A 109 6.39 -1.68 0.68
N THR A 110 5.66 -2.79 0.60
CA THR A 110 6.23 -4.10 0.32
C THR A 110 6.84 -4.13 -1.10
N ALA A 111 6.30 -3.35 -2.04
CA ALA A 111 6.74 -3.29 -3.43
C ALA A 111 8.07 -2.56 -3.52
N VAL A 112 8.14 -1.41 -2.87
CA VAL A 112 9.38 -0.68 -2.67
C VAL A 112 10.41 -1.56 -1.95
N SER A 113 10.02 -2.38 -0.97
CA SER A 113 10.94 -3.32 -0.31
C SER A 113 11.45 -4.43 -1.22
N GLY A 114 10.59 -5.00 -2.06
CA GLY A 114 10.97 -6.03 -3.02
C GLY A 114 11.93 -5.52 -4.10
N ALA A 115 11.71 -4.29 -4.58
CA ALA A 115 12.51 -3.69 -5.66
C ALA A 115 13.76 -2.96 -5.16
N CYS A 116 13.65 -2.18 -4.09
CA CYS A 116 14.71 -1.31 -3.57
C CYS A 116 15.45 -1.90 -2.37
N GLY A 117 15.02 -3.07 -1.86
CA GLY A 117 15.52 -3.70 -0.64
C GLY A 117 14.77 -3.24 0.61
N GLN A 118 14.78 -4.07 1.67
CA GLN A 118 13.99 -3.85 2.91
C GLN A 118 14.18 -2.45 3.51
N GLY A 119 15.42 -1.96 3.56
CA GLY A 119 15.73 -0.63 4.08
C GLY A 119 15.81 0.46 3.00
N GLY A 120 15.60 0.12 1.72
CA GLY A 120 15.86 1.02 0.59
C GLY A 120 14.77 2.08 0.43
N TYR A 121 15.17 3.33 0.28
CA TYR A 121 14.23 4.42 -0.02
C TYR A 121 13.81 4.42 -1.47
N GLY A 122 12.57 4.79 -1.69
CA GLY A 122 11.92 4.78 -2.98
C GLY A 122 10.43 4.99 -2.84
N TYR A 123 9.74 4.96 -3.95
CA TYR A 123 8.28 5.04 -4.00
C TYR A 123 7.75 4.19 -5.14
N ASP A 124 6.50 3.79 -5.00
CA ASP A 124 5.70 3.15 -6.03
C ASP A 124 4.55 4.09 -6.39
N ILE A 125 4.29 4.30 -7.70
CA ILE A 125 3.17 5.09 -8.21
C ILE A 125 2.31 4.25 -9.13
N CYS A 126 1.05 4.08 -8.75
CA CYS A 126 0.08 3.45 -9.62
C CYS A 126 -0.84 4.50 -10.27
N GLY A 127 -0.73 4.65 -11.59
CA GLY A 127 -1.53 5.58 -12.40
C GLY A 127 -2.88 5.08 -12.92
N SER A 128 -3.32 3.86 -12.52
CA SER A 128 -4.54 3.11 -12.92
C SER A 128 -4.33 1.98 -13.95
N PRO A 129 -4.94 0.77 -13.77
CA PRO A 129 -5.73 0.28 -12.64
C PRO A 129 -4.97 -0.74 -11.75
N CYS A 130 -4.75 -0.42 -10.46
CA CYS A 130 -4.20 -1.35 -9.45
C CYS A 130 -5.07 -1.41 -8.16
N GLY A 131 -6.37 -1.09 -8.28
CA GLY A 131 -7.30 -1.05 -7.13
C GLY A 131 -7.38 0.30 -6.40
N VAL A 132 -6.54 1.28 -6.75
CA VAL A 132 -6.59 2.67 -6.30
C VAL A 132 -6.51 3.64 -7.49
N ASN A 133 -7.07 4.84 -7.34
CA ASN A 133 -7.10 5.89 -8.35
C ASN A 133 -5.88 6.81 -8.21
N ASP A 134 -4.82 6.58 -8.99
CA ASP A 134 -3.62 7.45 -9.02
C ASP A 134 -3.04 7.69 -7.61
N LEU A 135 -2.32 6.71 -7.07
CA LEU A 135 -1.73 6.75 -5.73
C LEU A 135 -0.23 6.52 -5.80
N GLY A 136 0.53 7.38 -5.14
CA GLY A 136 1.94 7.17 -4.84
C GLY A 136 2.16 6.87 -3.37
N VAL A 137 2.98 5.89 -3.03
CA VAL A 137 3.37 5.59 -1.64
C VAL A 137 4.85 5.29 -1.61
N GLY A 138 5.55 5.80 -0.60
CA GLY A 138 6.97 5.58 -0.51
C GLY A 138 7.59 5.95 0.82
N ARG A 139 8.91 5.94 0.84
CA ARG A 139 9.71 6.22 2.01
C ARG A 139 11.00 6.94 1.69
N THR A 140 11.41 7.84 2.57
CA THR A 140 12.65 8.60 2.42
C THR A 140 13.25 9.04 3.76
N PHE A 141 14.46 9.60 3.73
CA PHE A 141 15.10 10.21 4.89
C PHE A 141 14.74 11.69 5.01
N ARG A 142 14.22 12.10 6.17
CA ARG A 142 13.91 13.50 6.51
C ARG A 142 13.03 14.25 5.48
N GLY A 143 12.27 13.53 4.68
CA GLY A 143 11.36 14.11 3.68
C GLY A 143 12.08 14.79 2.52
N ASP A 144 13.30 14.37 2.17
CA ASP A 144 14.08 15.02 1.11
C ASP A 144 13.42 14.92 -0.29
N HIS A 145 12.58 13.90 -0.51
CA HIS A 145 11.82 13.69 -1.74
C HIS A 145 10.47 13.02 -1.41
N PHE A 146 9.37 13.75 -1.57
CA PHE A 146 8.03 13.18 -1.68
C PHE A 146 7.12 14.11 -2.51
N CYS A 147 6.23 13.55 -3.33
CA CYS A 147 5.21 14.23 -4.12
C CYS A 147 5.68 15.41 -5.03
N THR A 148 6.53 15.20 -6.05
CA THR A 148 7.04 16.31 -6.91
C THR A 148 6.18 16.72 -8.13
N LYS A 149 6.31 18.01 -8.48
CA LYS A 149 5.91 18.85 -9.66
C LYS A 149 4.55 18.70 -10.38
N SER A 150 3.92 17.54 -10.46
CA SER A 150 2.57 17.41 -11.05
C SER A 150 1.44 17.53 -10.01
N PHE A 151 1.78 17.56 -8.72
CA PHE A 151 0.87 17.84 -7.63
C PHE A 151 0.54 19.35 -7.57
N THR A 152 -0.46 19.77 -8.34
CA THR A 152 -1.06 21.12 -8.23
C THR A 152 -2.05 21.16 -7.07
N GLY A 153 -1.53 21.23 -5.84
CA GLY A 153 -2.34 21.52 -4.66
C GLY A 153 -3.11 22.83 -4.83
N LEU A 154 -4.37 22.80 -4.42
CA LEU A 154 -5.10 23.96 -3.90
C LEU A 154 -5.40 23.68 -2.43
#